data_AF-A0A6U4F012-F1
#
_entry.id   AF-A0A6U4F012-F1
#
_cell.length_a   1.000
_cell.length_b   1.000
_cell.length_c   1.000
_cell.angle_alpha   90.00
_cell.angle_beta   90.00
_cell.angle_gamma   90.00
#
_symmetry.space_group_name_H-M   'P 1'
#
loop_
_entity.id
_entity.type
_entity.pdbx_description
1 polymer ?
#
loop_
_entity_poly.entity_id
_entity_poly.type
_entity_poly.pdbx_seq_one_letter_code
_entity_poly.pdbx_strand_id
1 'polypeptide(L)'
;MACLVEGVDLAGVIVNKVRIGEEEKTRTYLEKAMNKFKWNAPLLGCVPYGDNLDQPSAMDLETLFETKLIGGFQHRLRRFDRYELVTTSLRRFMEKLAKEGDDILNTCFVTHASRNDIILGLLSHVSRLDSGLSGGKRFEGGLILTGSPPFNQPADFCSDYIHHANIPILNVPQSTSNTMDAIKSYTPKLSAADDVRTTRVIEQYSPHIDVARMLGLPATDARSPLLTVEG
;
A
#
# COMPACT_ATOMS: atom_id res chain seq x y z
N MET A 1 24.00 1.07 -21.17
CA MET A 1 24.91 0.42 -22.14
C MET A 1 24.37 -0.92 -22.64
N ALA A 2 23.70 -1.74 -21.81
CA ALA A 2 23.14 -3.03 -22.25
C ALA A 2 22.25 -2.93 -23.51
N CYS A 3 21.25 -2.03 -23.55
CA CYS A 3 20.34 -1.93 -24.71
C CYS A 3 21.04 -1.51 -26.02
N LEU A 4 22.08 -0.67 -25.94
CA LEU A 4 22.86 -0.23 -27.11
C LEU A 4 23.76 -1.35 -27.65
N VAL A 5 24.27 -2.21 -26.78
CA VAL A 5 25.08 -3.38 -27.16
C VAL A 5 24.21 -4.43 -27.86
N GLU A 6 22.95 -4.56 -27.45
CA GLU A 6 21.97 -5.48 -28.03
C GLU A 6 21.24 -4.90 -29.27
N GLY A 7 21.60 -3.68 -29.72
CA GLY A 7 21.01 -3.06 -30.91
C GLY A 7 19.52 -2.69 -30.78
N VAL A 8 19.02 -2.53 -29.54
CA VAL A 8 17.62 -2.20 -29.27
C VAL A 8 17.40 -0.70 -29.39
N ASP A 9 16.41 -0.30 -30.19
CA ASP A 9 16.00 1.11 -30.32
C ASP A 9 15.15 1.54 -29.12
N LEU A 10 15.47 2.69 -28.54
CA LEU A 10 14.86 3.16 -27.29
C LEU A 10 13.79 4.21 -27.60
N ALA A 11 12.52 3.82 -27.45
CA ALA A 11 11.38 4.72 -27.68
C ALA A 11 11.37 5.94 -26.74
N GLY A 12 11.94 5.82 -25.54
CA GLY A 12 12.12 6.94 -24.63
C GLY A 12 12.46 6.52 -23.20
N VAL A 13 12.69 7.53 -22.36
CA VAL A 13 13.07 7.39 -20.95
C VAL A 13 12.00 8.02 -20.08
N ILE A 14 11.57 7.31 -19.03
CA ILE A 14 10.71 7.85 -17.96
C ILE A 14 11.47 7.70 -16.66
N VAL A 15 11.51 8.77 -15.88
CA VAL A 15 12.21 8.80 -14.59
C VAL A 15 11.16 8.82 -13.51
N ASN A 16 11.19 7.81 -12.65
CA ASN A 16 10.26 7.68 -11.53
C ASN A 16 10.93 8.11 -10.22
N LYS A 17 10.11 8.38 -9.19
CA LYS A 17 10.53 8.74 -7.83
C LYS A 17 11.37 10.02 -7.79
N VAL A 18 11.03 11.00 -8.63
CA VAL A 18 11.64 12.33 -8.58
C VAL A 18 11.19 13.05 -7.30
N ARG A 19 12.07 13.83 -6.68
CA ARG A 19 11.69 14.61 -5.49
C ARG A 19 10.62 15.64 -5.89
N ILE A 20 9.55 15.73 -5.09
CA ILE A 20 8.46 16.68 -5.30
C ILE A 20 9.03 18.11 -5.41
N GLY A 21 8.67 18.83 -6.47
CA GLY A 21 9.14 20.19 -6.75
C GLY A 21 10.50 20.26 -7.46
N GLU A 22 11.17 19.14 -7.71
CA GLU A 22 12.43 19.09 -8.48
C GLU A 22 12.26 18.44 -9.87
N GLU A 23 11.02 18.29 -10.37
CA GLU A 23 10.69 17.60 -11.62
C GLU A 23 11.35 18.27 -12.83
N GLU A 24 11.20 19.60 -12.96
CA GLU A 24 11.75 20.37 -14.09
C GLU A 24 13.28 20.43 -14.05
N LYS A 25 13.85 20.56 -12.85
CA LYS A 25 15.30 20.53 -12.63
C LYS A 25 15.89 19.17 -13.04
N THR A 26 15.23 18.08 -12.63
CA THR A 26 15.61 16.71 -12.99
C THR A 26 15.51 16.49 -14.49
N ARG A 27 14.41 16.92 -15.12
CA ARG A 27 14.21 16.90 -16.57
C ARG A 27 15.36 17.58 -17.30
N THR A 28 15.64 18.83 -16.95
CA THR A 28 16.69 19.63 -17.60
C THR A 28 18.07 18.98 -17.49
N TYR A 29 18.40 18.45 -16.31
CA TYR A 29 19.69 17.80 -16.08
C TYR A 29 19.83 16.50 -16.91
N LEU A 30 18.78 15.68 -16.93
CA LEU A 30 18.79 14.42 -17.66
C LEU A 30 18.78 14.61 -19.17
N GLU A 31 18.02 15.57 -19.70
CA GLU A 31 18.07 15.90 -21.13
C GLU A 31 19.47 16.34 -21.55
N LYS A 32 20.15 17.19 -20.74
CA LYS A 32 21.55 17.57 -20.98
C LYS A 32 22.49 16.36 -20.94
N ALA A 33 22.32 15.46 -19.97
CA ALA A 33 23.13 14.26 -19.86
C ALA A 33 22.91 13.32 -21.06
N MET A 34 21.66 13.05 -21.44
CA MET A 34 21.29 12.20 -22.56
C MET A 34 21.84 12.72 -23.89
N ASN A 35 21.76 14.04 -24.12
CA ASN A 35 22.37 14.69 -25.28
C ASN A 35 23.90 14.55 -25.27
N LYS A 36 24.54 14.74 -24.11
CA LYS A 36 25.99 14.59 -23.96
C LYS A 36 26.45 13.16 -24.25
N PHE A 37 25.71 12.16 -23.80
CA PHE A 37 26.01 10.73 -24.02
C PHE A 37 25.44 10.18 -25.33
N LYS A 38 24.84 11.03 -26.17
CA LYS A 38 24.22 10.67 -27.46
C LYS A 38 23.24 9.49 -27.33
N TRP A 39 22.45 9.48 -26.26
CA TRP A 39 21.36 8.51 -26.15
C TRP A 39 20.28 8.91 -27.16
N ASN A 40 20.05 8.04 -28.14
CA ASN A 40 19.03 8.24 -29.19
C ASN A 40 17.62 7.93 -28.63
N ALA A 41 17.23 8.59 -27.54
CA ALA A 41 15.95 8.37 -26.90
C ALA A 41 15.45 9.70 -26.30
N PRO A 42 14.17 10.03 -26.42
CA PRO A 42 13.61 11.21 -25.76
C PRO A 42 13.33 10.96 -24.28
N LEU A 43 13.39 12.00 -23.46
CA LEU A 43 12.86 11.96 -22.08
C LEU A 43 11.35 12.22 -22.11
N LEU A 44 10.57 11.15 -21.92
CA LEU A 44 9.10 11.16 -22.00
C LEU A 44 8.45 11.68 -20.71
N GLY A 45 9.11 11.53 -19.56
CA GLY A 45 8.51 11.93 -18.29
C GLY A 45 9.45 11.97 -17.08
N CYS A 46 9.07 12.78 -16.11
CA CYS A 46 9.68 12.87 -14.78
C CYS A 46 8.55 12.83 -13.75
N VAL A 47 8.31 11.65 -13.19
CA VAL A 47 7.19 11.40 -12.29
C VAL A 47 7.66 11.62 -10.85
N PRO A 48 7.03 12.53 -10.10
CA PRO A 48 7.37 12.74 -8.70
C PRO A 48 7.02 11.52 -7.85
N TYR A 49 7.69 11.41 -6.71
CA TYR A 49 7.32 10.45 -5.67
C TYR A 49 5.89 10.74 -5.22
N GLY A 50 5.01 9.74 -5.31
CA GLY A 50 3.64 9.85 -4.85
C GLY A 50 3.43 9.00 -3.61
N ASP A 51 2.68 9.55 -2.67
CA ASP A 51 2.40 8.88 -1.41
C ASP A 51 1.45 7.69 -1.63
N ASN A 52 1.67 6.62 -0.86
CA ASN A 52 0.74 5.50 -0.67
C ASN A 52 0.51 4.55 -1.85
N LEU A 53 1.27 4.65 -2.96
CA LEU A 53 1.29 3.60 -4.00
C LEU A 53 2.08 2.35 -3.59
N ASP A 54 3.03 2.50 -2.67
CA ASP A 54 3.93 1.44 -2.22
C ASP A 54 3.41 0.74 -0.95
N GLN A 55 2.27 1.17 -0.39
CA GLN A 55 1.69 0.57 0.81
C GLN A 55 0.94 -0.72 0.48
N PRO A 56 1.19 -1.84 1.21
CA PRO A 56 0.48 -3.09 0.99
C PRO A 56 -0.99 -2.95 1.38
N SER A 57 -1.87 -3.51 0.55
CA SER A 57 -3.25 -3.81 0.94
C SER A 57 -3.34 -5.11 1.74
N ALA A 58 -4.47 -5.37 2.40
CA ALA A 58 -4.71 -6.65 3.08
C ALA A 58 -4.60 -7.85 2.11
N MET A 59 -5.01 -7.68 0.84
CA MET A 59 -4.81 -8.66 -0.23
C MET A 59 -3.33 -8.90 -0.55
N ASP A 60 -2.51 -7.85 -0.53
CA ASP A 60 -1.08 -8.01 -0.75
C ASP A 60 -0.44 -8.78 0.41
N LEU A 61 -0.92 -8.58 1.64
CA LEU A 61 -0.47 -9.34 2.81
C LEU A 61 -0.88 -10.82 2.74
N GLU A 62 -2.07 -11.14 2.24
CA GLU A 62 -2.46 -12.53 1.95
C GLU A 62 -1.46 -13.19 0.99
N THR A 63 -1.00 -12.44 -0.01
CA THR A 63 -0.03 -12.92 -0.99
C THR A 63 1.37 -13.07 -0.37
N LEU A 64 1.81 -12.07 0.39
CA LEU A 64 3.10 -12.09 1.09
C LEU A 64 3.23 -13.28 2.04
N PHE A 65 2.17 -13.61 2.77
CA PHE A 65 2.19 -14.64 3.81
C PHE A 65 1.56 -15.96 3.39
N GLU A 66 1.13 -16.08 2.12
CA GLU A 66 0.44 -17.26 1.60
C GLU A 66 -0.74 -17.70 2.47
N THR A 67 -1.50 -16.72 2.97
CA THR A 67 -2.61 -16.92 3.91
C THR A 67 -3.89 -16.26 3.40
N LYS A 68 -4.97 -16.41 4.16
CA LYS A 68 -6.25 -15.74 3.91
C LYS A 68 -6.66 -14.88 5.09
N LEU A 69 -7.46 -13.86 4.80
CA LEU A 69 -8.20 -13.15 5.82
C LEU A 69 -9.07 -14.15 6.61
N ILE A 70 -9.13 -13.93 7.93
CA ILE A 70 -10.01 -14.67 8.85
C ILE A 70 -11.16 -13.80 9.36
N GLY A 71 -11.14 -12.50 9.05
CA GLY A 71 -12.17 -11.53 9.40
C GLY A 71 -12.10 -10.28 8.52
N GLY A 72 -13.22 -9.55 8.42
CA GLY A 72 -13.31 -8.29 7.66
C GLY A 72 -13.06 -8.42 6.17
N PHE A 73 -13.56 -9.49 5.54
CA PHE A 73 -13.37 -9.81 4.11
C PHE A 73 -13.76 -8.67 3.16
N GLN A 74 -14.77 -7.88 3.51
CA GLN A 74 -15.22 -6.72 2.75
C GLN A 74 -14.15 -5.61 2.63
N HIS A 75 -13.11 -5.65 3.47
CA HIS A 75 -12.03 -4.67 3.52
C HIS A 75 -10.71 -5.22 2.95
N ARG A 76 -10.80 -6.25 2.10
CA ARG A 76 -9.63 -6.93 1.51
C ARG A 76 -8.71 -6.02 0.70
N LEU A 77 -9.23 -4.95 0.10
CA LEU A 77 -8.43 -3.97 -0.65
C LEU A 77 -7.95 -2.78 0.20
N ARG A 78 -8.21 -2.81 1.51
CA ARG A 78 -7.80 -1.73 2.41
C ARG A 78 -6.29 -1.71 2.58
N ARG A 79 -5.70 -0.51 2.58
CA ARG A 79 -4.26 -0.25 2.75
C ARG A 79 -4.02 0.35 4.12
N PHE A 80 -2.81 0.15 4.63
CA PHE A 80 -2.42 0.62 5.95
C PHE A 80 -1.26 1.60 5.84
N ASP A 81 -1.33 2.68 6.61
CA ASP A 81 -0.30 3.71 6.61
C ASP A 81 0.96 3.26 7.35
N ARG A 82 0.77 2.45 8.39
CA ARG A 82 1.85 1.90 9.19
C ARG A 82 1.50 0.55 9.78
N TYR A 83 2.54 -0.16 10.17
CA TYR A 83 2.48 -1.43 10.89
C TYR A 83 3.10 -1.27 12.26
N GLU A 84 2.40 -1.74 13.29
CA GLU A 84 2.88 -1.59 14.66
C GLU A 84 2.76 -2.89 15.45
N LEU A 85 3.88 -3.30 16.04
CA LEU A 85 3.93 -4.47 16.89
C LEU A 85 3.44 -4.14 18.31
N VAL A 86 2.41 -4.84 18.75
CA VAL A 86 1.85 -4.72 20.10
C VAL A 86 2.46 -5.76 21.02
N THR A 87 3.53 -5.36 21.72
CA THR A 87 4.19 -6.17 22.78
C THR A 87 3.80 -5.75 24.20
N THR A 88 3.08 -4.63 24.34
CA THR A 88 2.76 -4.03 25.64
C THR A 88 1.54 -4.69 26.30
N SER A 89 1.23 -4.27 27.53
CA SER A 89 0.01 -4.66 28.23
C SER A 89 -1.23 -4.04 27.58
N LEU A 90 -2.40 -4.68 27.74
CA LEU A 90 -3.68 -4.16 27.26
C LEU A 90 -3.89 -2.70 27.70
N ARG A 91 -3.60 -2.37 28.96
CA ARG A 91 -3.75 -0.99 29.46
C ARG A 91 -2.97 0.02 28.62
N ARG A 92 -1.69 -0.23 28.37
CA ARG A 92 -0.85 0.69 27.56
C ARG A 92 -1.34 0.79 26.12
N PHE A 93 -1.78 -0.34 25.57
CA PHE A 93 -2.34 -0.38 24.23
C PHE A 93 -3.64 0.44 24.12
N MET A 94 -4.57 0.31 25.08
CA MET A 94 -5.79 1.12 25.11
C MET A 94 -5.52 2.61 25.35
N GLU A 95 -4.54 2.94 26.21
CA GLU A 95 -4.09 4.32 26.41
C GLU A 95 -3.54 4.92 25.11
N LYS A 96 -2.82 4.13 24.31
CA LYS A 96 -2.31 4.53 22.99
C LYS A 96 -3.46 4.79 22.01
N LEU A 97 -4.38 3.85 21.87
CA LEU A 97 -5.57 3.99 21.01
C LEU A 97 -6.42 5.23 21.37
N ALA A 98 -6.44 5.62 22.64
CA ALA A 98 -7.16 6.81 23.08
C ALA A 98 -6.41 8.13 22.83
N LYS A 99 -5.07 8.12 22.83
CA LYS A 99 -4.23 9.33 22.76
C LYS A 99 -3.79 9.73 21.36
N GLU A 100 -3.53 8.76 20.48
CA GLU A 100 -2.91 9.01 19.17
C GLU A 100 -3.89 9.55 18.10
N GLY A 101 -5.12 9.88 18.47
CA GLY A 101 -6.04 10.65 17.61
C GLY A 101 -6.31 9.98 16.27
N ASP A 102 -6.33 10.77 15.19
CA ASP A 102 -6.62 10.29 13.83
C ASP A 102 -5.46 9.48 13.22
N ASP A 103 -4.23 9.73 13.68
CA ASP A 103 -3.03 9.08 13.12
C ASP A 103 -3.09 7.56 13.25
N ILE A 104 -3.73 7.04 14.31
CA ILE A 104 -3.79 5.59 14.56
C ILE A 104 -4.92 4.87 13.82
N LEU A 105 -5.87 5.62 13.25
CA LEU A 105 -7.06 5.04 12.66
C LEU A 105 -6.75 4.16 11.45
N ASN A 106 -5.63 4.34 10.77
CA ASN A 106 -5.19 3.53 9.62
C ASN A 106 -3.94 2.67 9.93
N THR A 107 -3.76 2.26 11.19
CA THR A 107 -2.64 1.40 11.61
C THR A 107 -3.01 -0.07 11.57
N CYS A 108 -2.15 -0.89 10.96
CA CYS A 108 -2.23 -2.34 11.07
C CYS A 108 -1.46 -2.82 12.31
N PHE A 109 -2.16 -3.34 13.30
CA PHE A 109 -1.52 -3.86 14.51
C PHE A 109 -1.09 -5.31 14.30
N VAL A 110 0.11 -5.63 14.78
CA VAL A 110 0.66 -6.99 14.77
C VAL A 110 0.75 -7.47 16.21
N THR A 111 0.20 -8.64 16.52
CA THR A 111 0.36 -9.25 17.86
C THR A 111 0.39 -10.77 17.77
N HIS A 112 0.77 -11.43 18.85
CA HIS A 112 0.74 -12.89 18.92
C HIS A 112 -0.70 -13.37 19.12
N ALA A 113 -1.09 -14.45 18.45
CA ALA A 113 -2.45 -14.98 18.44
C ALA A 113 -2.96 -15.39 19.84
N SER A 114 -2.06 -15.72 20.78
CA SER A 114 -2.44 -16.00 22.17
C SER A 114 -2.82 -14.75 22.99
N ARG A 115 -2.61 -13.54 22.47
CA ARG A 115 -2.96 -12.27 23.13
C ARG A 115 -4.44 -11.93 22.96
N ASN A 116 -5.31 -12.81 23.46
CA ASN A 116 -6.76 -12.66 23.40
C ASN A 116 -7.24 -11.33 24.02
N ASP A 117 -6.52 -10.83 25.03
CA ASP A 117 -6.75 -9.53 25.66
C ASP A 117 -6.61 -8.36 24.67
N ILE A 118 -5.56 -8.37 23.86
CA ILE A 118 -5.30 -7.36 22.83
C ILE A 118 -6.29 -7.49 21.68
N ILE A 119 -6.57 -8.72 21.24
CA ILE A 119 -7.54 -9.01 20.17
C ILE A 119 -8.89 -8.41 20.55
N LEU A 120 -9.46 -8.81 21.69
CA LEU A 120 -10.75 -8.31 22.15
C LEU A 120 -10.73 -6.81 22.46
N GLY A 121 -9.63 -6.30 23.03
CA GLY A 121 -9.47 -4.88 23.31
C GLY A 121 -9.55 -4.02 22.04
N LEU A 122 -8.85 -4.41 20.98
CA LEU A 122 -8.91 -3.74 19.68
C LEU A 122 -10.31 -3.86 19.06
N LEU A 123 -10.89 -5.06 19.01
CA LEU A 123 -12.21 -5.26 18.40
C LEU A 123 -13.32 -4.49 19.13
N SER A 124 -13.25 -4.41 20.46
CA SER A 124 -14.14 -3.58 21.25
C SER A 124 -13.97 -2.08 20.93
N HIS A 125 -12.73 -1.63 20.78
CA HIS A 125 -12.43 -0.25 20.37
C HIS A 125 -13.02 0.09 18.99
N VAL A 126 -12.81 -0.80 18.00
CA VAL A 126 -13.36 -0.65 16.64
C VAL A 126 -14.88 -0.60 16.67
N SER A 127 -15.52 -1.54 17.37
CA SER A 127 -16.99 -1.58 17.48
C SER A 127 -17.58 -0.29 18.06
N ARG A 128 -16.91 0.30 19.05
CA ARG A 128 -17.31 1.59 19.65
C ARG A 128 -17.14 2.78 18.69
N LEU A 129 -16.14 2.76 17.83
CA LEU A 129 -15.97 3.79 16.80
C LEU A 129 -17.08 3.66 15.73
N ASP A 130 -17.36 2.43 15.29
CA ASP A 130 -18.37 2.12 14.29
C ASP A 130 -19.80 2.44 14.74
N SER A 131 -20.10 2.33 16.04
CA SER A 131 -21.43 2.63 16.60
C SER A 131 -21.78 4.13 16.61
N GLY A 132 -20.94 5.00 16.05
CA GLY A 132 -21.20 6.45 15.92
C GLY A 132 -21.08 7.25 17.22
N LEU A 133 -20.79 6.58 18.35
CA LEU A 133 -20.58 7.21 19.66
C LEU A 133 -19.33 8.10 19.73
N SER A 134 -18.50 8.06 18.68
CA SER A 134 -17.17 8.67 18.65
C SER A 134 -17.05 9.81 17.62
N GLY A 135 -18.14 10.53 17.36
CA GLY A 135 -18.12 11.72 16.50
C GLY A 135 -17.86 11.43 15.01
N GLY A 136 -18.24 10.24 14.53
CA GLY A 136 -18.13 9.85 13.12
C GLY A 136 -16.76 9.31 12.68
N LYS A 137 -15.78 9.23 13.58
CA LYS A 137 -14.47 8.64 13.28
C LYS A 137 -14.60 7.12 13.15
N ARG A 138 -14.02 6.56 12.08
CA ARG A 138 -13.98 5.11 11.83
C ARG A 138 -12.56 4.60 11.89
N PHE A 139 -12.40 3.38 12.38
CA PHE A 139 -11.11 2.71 12.36
C PHE A 139 -10.93 1.99 11.03
N GLU A 140 -9.95 2.45 10.25
CA GLU A 140 -9.59 1.92 8.94
C GLU A 140 -8.33 1.02 9.01
N GLY A 141 -7.80 0.74 10.19
CA GLY A 141 -6.67 -0.15 10.36
C GLY A 141 -7.01 -1.62 10.17
N GLY A 142 -6.08 -2.48 10.60
CA GLY A 142 -6.19 -3.94 10.51
C GLY A 142 -5.49 -4.65 11.66
N LEU A 143 -5.59 -5.97 11.68
CA LEU A 143 -4.96 -6.82 12.69
C LEU A 143 -4.26 -8.03 12.05
N ILE A 144 -3.00 -8.22 12.38
CA ILE A 144 -2.23 -9.41 12.02
C ILE A 144 -1.96 -10.20 13.29
N LEU A 145 -2.47 -11.42 13.31
CA LEU A 145 -2.23 -12.40 14.35
C LEU A 145 -1.07 -13.28 13.90
N THR A 146 -0.09 -13.43 14.76
CA THR A 146 1.12 -14.21 14.50
C THR A 146 1.16 -15.43 15.41
N GLY A 147 1.80 -16.49 14.94
CA GLY A 147 1.86 -17.76 15.66
C GLY A 147 1.57 -18.92 14.71
N SER A 148 2.33 -20.00 14.86
CA SER A 148 2.19 -21.17 14.00
C SER A 148 1.11 -22.12 14.54
N PRO A 149 0.12 -22.52 13.72
CA PRO A 149 -0.78 -23.63 14.01
C PRO A 149 -0.04 -24.94 14.32
N PRO A 150 -0.64 -25.86 15.11
CA PRO A 150 -1.90 -25.71 15.84
C PRO A 150 -1.74 -24.99 17.18
N PHE A 151 -0.50 -24.76 17.64
CA PHE A 151 -0.23 -24.39 19.04
C PHE A 151 -0.32 -22.90 19.37
N ASN A 152 -0.60 -22.03 18.40
CA ASN A 152 -0.65 -20.58 18.59
C ASN A 152 -1.75 -19.96 17.75
N GLN A 153 -3.00 -20.34 18.03
CA GLN A 153 -4.18 -19.76 17.40
C GLN A 153 -4.95 -18.89 18.41
N PRO A 154 -5.78 -17.95 17.94
CA PRO A 154 -6.73 -17.28 18.80
C PRO A 154 -7.61 -18.31 19.49
N ALA A 155 -7.99 -18.04 20.75
CA ALA A 155 -8.93 -18.92 21.43
C ALA A 155 -10.28 -18.96 20.71
N ASP A 156 -11.01 -20.07 20.80
CA ASP A 156 -12.27 -20.28 20.06
C ASP A 156 -13.29 -19.15 20.29
N PHE A 157 -13.38 -18.61 21.50
CA PHE A 157 -14.28 -17.50 21.81
C PHE A 157 -13.93 -16.20 21.07
N CYS A 158 -12.67 -16.01 20.65
CA CYS A 158 -12.28 -14.87 19.83
C CYS A 158 -12.74 -15.02 18.37
N SER A 159 -12.94 -16.24 17.89
CA SER A 159 -13.28 -16.51 16.49
C SER A 159 -14.57 -15.82 16.06
N ASP A 160 -15.60 -15.83 16.92
CA ASP A 160 -16.87 -15.14 16.63
C ASP A 160 -16.68 -13.63 16.49
N TYR A 161 -15.89 -13.01 17.36
CA TYR A 161 -15.60 -11.57 17.28
C TYR A 161 -14.76 -11.23 16.05
N ILE A 162 -13.79 -12.07 15.70
CA ILE A 162 -12.95 -11.91 14.51
C ILE A 162 -13.79 -12.02 13.24
N HIS A 163 -14.67 -13.01 13.16
CA HIS A 163 -15.52 -13.23 11.99
C HIS A 163 -16.46 -12.05 11.72
N HIS A 164 -16.98 -11.42 12.77
CA HIS A 164 -17.86 -10.25 12.68
C HIS A 164 -17.10 -8.91 12.70
N ALA A 165 -15.77 -8.93 12.73
CA ALA A 165 -14.97 -7.72 12.77
C ALA A 165 -15.12 -6.91 11.47
N ASN A 166 -15.22 -5.59 11.61
CA ASN A 166 -15.31 -4.66 10.49
C ASN A 166 -13.92 -4.13 10.05
N ILE A 167 -12.87 -4.90 10.35
CA ILE A 167 -11.49 -4.61 9.97
C ILE A 167 -10.87 -5.88 9.39
N PRO A 168 -9.95 -5.76 8.42
CA PRO A 168 -9.23 -6.91 7.89
C PRO A 168 -8.37 -7.56 8.98
N ILE A 169 -8.52 -8.88 9.16
CA ILE A 169 -7.75 -9.67 10.12
C ILE A 169 -7.07 -10.84 9.42
N LEU A 170 -5.76 -10.98 9.55
CA LEU A 170 -4.98 -12.10 9.01
C LEU A 170 -4.40 -12.94 10.15
N ASN A 171 -4.30 -14.25 9.93
CA ASN A 171 -3.47 -15.13 10.74
C ASN A 171 -2.25 -15.58 9.93
N VAL A 172 -1.06 -15.27 10.45
CA VAL A 172 0.22 -15.48 9.78
C VAL A 172 1.02 -16.52 10.57
N PRO A 173 1.39 -17.66 9.95
CA PRO A 173 2.03 -18.78 10.63
C PRO A 173 3.53 -18.56 10.94
N GLN A 174 3.90 -17.35 11.36
CA GLN A 174 5.28 -16.92 11.61
C GLN A 174 5.38 -16.21 12.97
N SER A 175 6.60 -15.95 13.45
CA SER A 175 6.82 -15.12 14.63
C SER A 175 6.55 -13.63 14.32
N THR A 176 6.25 -12.86 15.36
CA THR A 176 6.09 -11.40 15.26
C THR A 176 7.29 -10.71 14.60
N SER A 177 8.52 -11.12 14.92
CA SER A 177 9.74 -10.57 14.33
C SER A 177 9.78 -10.81 12.82
N ASN A 178 9.58 -12.06 12.39
CA ASN A 178 9.67 -12.45 10.99
C ASN A 178 8.56 -11.79 10.17
N THR A 179 7.35 -11.70 10.74
CA THR A 179 6.23 -10.98 10.13
C THR A 179 6.57 -9.51 9.90
N MET A 180 7.13 -8.83 10.91
CA MET A 180 7.50 -7.42 10.77
C MET A 180 8.63 -7.22 9.75
N ASP A 181 9.62 -8.10 9.70
CA ASP A 181 10.72 -8.01 8.74
C ASP A 181 10.25 -8.31 7.31
N ALA A 182 9.34 -9.28 7.14
CA ALA A 182 8.69 -9.57 5.87
C ALA A 182 7.91 -8.35 5.36
N ILE A 183 7.09 -7.72 6.21
CA ILE A 183 6.33 -6.51 5.83
C ILE A 183 7.26 -5.36 5.42
N LYS A 184 8.33 -5.09 6.19
CA LYS A 184 9.28 -4.01 5.89
C LYS A 184 10.02 -4.21 4.57
N SER A 185 10.34 -5.46 4.23
CA SER A 185 11.06 -5.80 3.00
C SER A 185 10.14 -5.98 1.80
N TYR A 186 8.81 -6.01 2.01
CA TYR A 186 7.86 -6.27 0.97
C TYR A 186 7.60 -5.04 0.10
N THR A 187 7.70 -5.23 -1.21
CA THR A 187 7.31 -4.23 -2.21
C THR A 187 6.05 -4.74 -2.93
N PRO A 188 4.87 -4.17 -2.67
CA PRO A 188 3.62 -4.63 -3.27
C PRO A 188 3.68 -4.52 -4.79
N LYS A 189 3.43 -5.62 -5.49
CA LYS A 189 3.33 -5.60 -6.96
C LYS A 189 2.01 -4.96 -7.37
N LEU A 190 2.02 -4.14 -8.42
CA LEU A 190 0.79 -3.65 -9.02
C LEU A 190 0.01 -4.83 -9.61
N SER A 191 -1.27 -4.92 -9.26
CA SER A 191 -2.19 -5.92 -9.81
C SER A 191 -3.27 -5.21 -10.59
N ALA A 192 -3.56 -5.70 -11.80
CA ALA A 192 -4.65 -5.18 -12.63
C ALA A 192 -6.04 -5.40 -11.99
N ALA A 193 -6.16 -6.31 -11.02
CA ALA A 193 -7.40 -6.52 -10.26
C ALA A 193 -7.63 -5.49 -9.14
N ASP A 194 -6.66 -4.58 -8.91
CA ASP A 194 -6.77 -3.49 -7.95
C ASP A 194 -7.09 -2.18 -8.70
N ASP A 195 -8.36 -2.02 -9.08
CA ASP A 195 -8.85 -0.88 -9.85
C ASP A 195 -8.53 0.45 -9.17
N VAL A 196 -8.58 0.47 -7.83
CA VAL A 196 -8.28 1.66 -7.03
C VAL A 196 -6.80 2.04 -7.17
N ARG A 197 -5.88 1.08 -7.06
CA ARG A 197 -4.44 1.36 -7.24
C ARG A 197 -4.13 1.74 -8.67
N THR A 198 -4.74 1.04 -9.63
CA THR A 198 -4.57 1.31 -11.05
C THR A 198 -5.01 2.74 -11.38
N THR A 199 -6.17 3.16 -10.88
CA THR A 199 -6.67 4.53 -11.05
C THR A 199 -5.72 5.56 -10.45
N ARG A 200 -5.24 5.35 -9.21
CA ARG A 200 -4.29 6.27 -8.57
C ARG A 200 -2.94 6.36 -9.31
N VAL A 201 -2.46 5.23 -9.83
CA VAL A 201 -1.26 5.21 -10.68
C VAL A 201 -1.50 6.03 -11.94
N ILE A 202 -2.64 5.87 -12.61
CA ILE A 202 -2.98 6.65 -13.80
C ILE A 202 -3.03 8.15 -13.48
N GLU A 203 -3.74 8.53 -12.42
CA GLU A 203 -3.85 9.92 -11.97
C GLU A 203 -2.49 10.53 -11.63
N GLN A 204 -1.61 9.77 -10.97
CA GLN A 204 -0.27 10.24 -10.64
C GLN A 204 0.65 10.31 -11.85
N TYR A 205 0.59 9.34 -12.77
CA TYR A 205 1.60 9.25 -13.85
C TYR A 205 1.20 10.07 -15.08
N SER A 206 -0.10 10.12 -15.41
CA SER A 206 -0.58 10.75 -16.63
C SER A 206 -0.19 12.23 -16.79
N PRO A 207 -0.14 13.08 -15.75
CA PRO A 207 0.26 14.48 -15.90
C PRO A 207 1.75 14.66 -16.22
N HIS A 208 2.57 13.65 -15.97
CA HIS A 208 4.03 13.75 -16.01
C HIS A 208 4.67 12.96 -17.16
N ILE A 209 3.88 12.25 -17.96
CA ILE A 209 4.33 11.42 -19.08
C ILE A 209 3.68 11.89 -20.38
N ASP A 210 4.50 12.08 -21.41
CA ASP A 210 4.04 12.31 -22.77
C ASP A 210 3.62 10.98 -23.44
N VAL A 211 2.38 10.58 -23.18
CA VAL A 211 1.80 9.32 -23.69
C VAL A 211 1.65 9.36 -25.22
N ALA A 212 1.35 10.52 -25.80
CA ALA A 212 1.22 10.66 -27.26
C ALA A 212 2.55 10.32 -27.94
N ARG A 213 3.65 10.87 -27.43
CA ARG A 213 4.99 10.57 -27.93
C ARG A 213 5.40 9.12 -27.66
N MET A 214 4.98 8.54 -26.53
CA MET A 214 5.21 7.12 -26.22
C MET A 214 4.52 6.18 -27.23
N LEU A 215 3.32 6.54 -27.70
CA LEU A 215 2.53 5.75 -28.65
C LEU A 215 2.85 6.08 -30.13
N GLY A 216 3.82 6.97 -30.39
CA GLY A 216 4.15 7.40 -31.75
C GLY A 216 3.04 8.23 -32.41
N LEU A 217 2.13 8.80 -31.63
CA LEU A 217 1.09 9.69 -32.12
C LEU A 217 1.68 11.08 -32.37
N PRO A 218 1.20 11.81 -33.40
CA PRO A 218 1.60 13.19 -33.62
C PRO A 218 1.29 14.03 -32.38
N ALA A 219 2.20 14.94 -32.01
CA ALA A 219 2.05 15.78 -30.84
C ALA A 219 0.74 16.57 -30.92
N THR A 220 -0.27 16.16 -30.15
CA THR A 220 -1.53 16.87 -30.05
C THR A 220 -1.32 18.03 -29.09
N ASP A 221 -1.39 19.25 -29.61
CA ASP A 221 -1.61 20.43 -28.78
C ASP A 221 -2.92 20.23 -27.99
N ALA A 222 -2.86 20.64 -26.72
CA ALA A 222 -3.95 20.72 -25.73
C ALA A 222 -4.20 19.48 -24.84
N ARG A 223 -3.98 19.74 -23.55
CA ARG A 223 -4.61 19.10 -22.38
C ARG A 223 -6.07 18.72 -22.71
N SER A 224 -6.37 17.43 -22.81
CA SER A 224 -7.74 16.89 -22.80
C SER A 224 -7.76 15.37 -22.61
N PRO A 225 -8.87 14.78 -22.14
CA PRO A 225 -8.89 13.72 -21.14
C PRO A 225 -8.55 12.35 -21.73
N LEU A 226 -7.95 11.52 -20.87
CA LEU A 226 -7.72 10.10 -21.10
C LEU A 226 -9.03 9.39 -21.53
N LEU A 227 -8.92 8.71 -22.67
CA LEU A 227 -9.61 7.49 -23.08
C LEU A 227 -10.62 6.94 -22.06
N THR A 228 -11.89 7.16 -22.31
CA THR A 228 -12.97 6.27 -21.87
C THR A 228 -12.71 4.88 -22.41
N VAL A 229 -12.41 3.93 -21.52
CA VAL A 229 -12.44 2.51 -21.83
C VAL A 229 -13.90 2.07 -21.78
N GLU A 230 -14.55 1.99 -22.95
CA GLU A 230 -15.76 1.19 -23.13
C GLU A 230 -15.35 -0.23 -23.54
N GLY A 231 -15.87 -1.24 -22.82
CA GLY A 231 -15.77 -2.65 -23.20
C GLY A 231 -15.48 -3.57 -22.03
#